data_AF-M6UG77-F1
#
_entry.id   AF-M6UG77-F1
#
_cell.length_a   1.000
_cell.length_b   1.000
_cell.length_c   1.000
_cell.angle_alpha   90.00
_cell.angle_beta   90.00
_cell.angle_gamma   90.00
#
_symmetry.space_group_name_H-M   'P 1'
#
loop_
_entity.id
_entity.type
_entity.pdbx_description
1 polymer ?
#
loop_
_entity_poly.entity_id
_entity_poly.type
_entity_poly.pdbx_seq_one_letter_code
_entity_poly.pdbx_strand_id
1 'polypeptide(L)'
;MSKSKNSLNKTNLTDLPNNHYKNRMDITQAIKQLGEIKRERDGVKNKVDDQISKILSDLQNEISPLDLKIQYIVSGIRFYVDRHPEELFPDPEYKTCKLTTGTLKFRKVPYSVKTKGSVKFYEKILTQNDLLEKFNRIVSKLNGVYLRVRLELNKERILSEPTKAIQKIGIQLNEESERLYIVPSETELEIEVAEDVI
;
A
#
# COMPACT_ATOMS: atom_id res chain seq x y z
N MET A 1 -31.65 -13.47 -18.30
CA MET A 1 -31.78 -11.99 -18.10
C MET A 1 -32.65 -11.82 -16.87
N SER A 2 -32.37 -11.00 -15.87
CA SER A 2 -31.77 -9.67 -15.81
C SER A 2 -31.34 -9.38 -14.35
N LYS A 3 -30.27 -8.60 -14.18
CA LYS A 3 -29.61 -8.30 -12.90
C LYS A 3 -30.48 -7.37 -12.03
N SER A 4 -30.77 -7.80 -10.80
CA SER A 4 -31.28 -6.93 -9.74
C SER A 4 -30.13 -6.06 -9.20
N LYS A 5 -30.25 -4.73 -9.34
CA LYS A 5 -29.32 -3.77 -8.75
C LYS A 5 -29.92 -3.24 -7.44
N ASN A 6 -29.14 -3.37 -6.38
CA ASN A 6 -29.29 -2.83 -5.03
C ASN A 6 -30.10 -1.52 -4.94
N SER A 7 -31.29 -1.63 -4.36
CA SER A 7 -32.04 -0.53 -3.76
C SER A 7 -31.63 -0.41 -2.28
N LEU A 8 -30.39 0.03 -2.04
CA LEU A 8 -29.97 0.40 -0.68
C LEU A 8 -30.53 1.78 -0.37
N ASN A 9 -31.65 1.79 0.36
CA ASN A 9 -32.04 2.78 1.36
C ASN A 9 -31.87 4.27 0.98
N LYS A 10 -32.81 4.76 0.16
CA LYS A 10 -33.16 6.18 -0.05
C LYS A 10 -33.80 6.85 1.19
N THR A 11 -33.50 6.40 2.40
CA THR A 11 -34.35 6.70 3.58
C THR A 11 -33.99 7.94 4.39
N ASN A 12 -33.01 8.77 4.03
CA ASN A 12 -32.77 10.05 4.73
C ASN A 12 -32.22 11.14 3.78
N LEU A 13 -32.92 11.47 2.70
CA LEU A 13 -32.68 12.71 1.94
C LEU A 13 -33.66 13.82 2.33
N THR A 14 -34.50 13.58 3.34
CA THR A 14 -35.69 14.38 3.68
C THR A 14 -35.40 15.81 4.14
N ASP A 15 -34.17 16.10 4.56
CA ASP A 15 -33.78 17.42 5.09
C ASP A 15 -32.90 18.25 4.13
N LEU A 16 -32.66 17.78 2.91
CA LEU A 16 -31.84 18.51 1.93
C LEU A 16 -32.71 19.36 0.98
N PRO A 17 -32.35 20.62 0.70
CA PRO A 17 -33.04 21.43 -0.28
C PRO A 17 -32.92 20.85 -1.70
N ASN A 18 -33.82 21.25 -2.59
CA ASN A 18 -33.82 20.85 -3.99
C ASN A 18 -32.44 21.11 -4.64
N ASN A 19 -31.83 20.09 -5.25
CA ASN A 19 -30.49 20.13 -5.83
C ASN A 19 -30.43 20.76 -7.24
N HIS A 20 -31.50 21.43 -7.66
CA HIS A 20 -31.55 22.24 -8.88
C HIS A 20 -31.04 23.66 -8.63
N TYR A 21 -29.72 23.82 -8.56
CA TYR A 21 -29.06 25.12 -8.41
C TYR A 21 -29.16 25.92 -9.72
N LYS A 22 -29.75 27.13 -9.67
CA LYS A 22 -30.02 27.93 -10.87
C LYS A 22 -29.00 29.04 -11.08
N ASN A 23 -28.41 29.52 -10.00
CA ASN A 23 -27.50 30.65 -10.04
C ASN A 23 -26.24 30.34 -9.21
N ARG A 24 -25.21 31.20 -9.38
CA ARG A 24 -23.92 31.02 -8.72
C ARG A 24 -24.04 31.04 -7.20
N MET A 25 -24.98 31.80 -6.64
CA MET A 25 -25.18 31.87 -5.19
C MET A 25 -25.70 30.54 -4.63
N ASP A 26 -26.61 29.88 -5.35
CA ASP A 26 -27.13 28.56 -4.98
C ASP A 26 -25.98 27.52 -4.90
N ILE A 27 -25.06 27.54 -5.87
CA ILE A 27 -23.89 26.65 -5.90
C ILE A 27 -22.93 27.00 -4.76
N THR A 28 -22.67 28.28 -4.50
CA THR A 28 -21.83 28.72 -3.37
C THR A 28 -22.38 28.22 -2.04
N GLN A 29 -23.70 28.34 -1.84
CA GLN A 29 -24.37 27.86 -0.63
C GLN A 29 -24.32 26.33 -0.52
N ALA A 30 -24.49 25.61 -1.64
CA ALA A 30 -24.36 24.16 -1.68
C ALA A 30 -22.94 23.69 -1.34
N ILE A 31 -21.91 24.38 -1.83
CA ILE A 31 -20.51 24.08 -1.50
C ILE A 31 -20.24 24.35 -0.01
N LYS A 32 -20.82 25.41 0.56
CA LYS A 32 -20.74 25.69 2.00
C LYS A 32 -21.37 24.56 2.83
N GLN A 33 -22.60 24.17 2.49
CA GLN A 33 -23.32 23.05 3.14
C GLN A 33 -22.54 21.73 3.00
N LEU A 34 -21.95 21.47 1.83
CA LEU A 34 -21.09 20.31 1.61
C LEU A 34 -19.88 20.32 2.56
N GLY A 35 -19.27 21.48 2.77
CA GLY A 35 -18.17 21.65 3.72
C GLY A 35 -18.60 21.39 5.17
N GLU A 36 -19.75 21.92 5.59
CA GLU A 36 -20.31 21.73 6.93
C GLU A 36 -20.60 20.24 7.21
N ILE A 37 -21.32 19.58 6.30
CA ILE A 37 -21.64 18.15 6.42
C ILE A 37 -20.36 17.29 6.40
N LYS A 38 -19.37 17.66 5.57
CA LYS A 38 -18.07 16.97 5.55
C LYS A 38 -17.38 17.06 6.92
N ARG A 39 -17.37 18.24 7.55
CA ARG A 39 -16.78 18.43 8.89
C ARG A 39 -17.51 17.64 9.96
N GLU A 40 -18.85 17.63 9.94
CA GLU A 40 -19.63 16.82 10.88
C GLU A 40 -19.32 15.33 10.73
N ARG A 41 -19.28 14.83 9.48
CA ARG A 41 -18.93 13.44 9.19
C ARG A 41 -17.50 13.12 9.62
N ASP A 42 -16.54 13.99 9.36
CA ASP A 42 -15.15 13.79 9.77
C ASP A 42 -15.04 13.85 11.30
N GLY A 43 -15.82 14.69 11.99
CA GLY A 43 -15.90 14.70 13.45
C GLY A 43 -16.46 13.40 14.06
N VAL A 44 -17.50 12.81 13.46
CA VAL A 44 -18.02 11.49 13.87
C VAL A 44 -16.97 10.41 13.59
N LYS A 45 -16.31 10.46 12.42
CA LYS A 45 -15.26 9.50 12.06
C LYS A 45 -14.10 9.55 13.04
N ASN A 46 -13.61 10.74 13.38
CA ASN A 46 -12.50 10.91 14.33
C ASN A 46 -12.82 10.29 15.69
N LYS A 47 -14.05 10.49 16.20
CA LYS A 47 -14.48 9.85 17.47
C LYS A 47 -14.43 8.32 17.41
N VAL A 48 -14.78 7.73 16.26
CA VAL A 48 -14.73 6.28 16.07
C VAL A 48 -13.28 5.81 15.92
N ASP A 49 -12.45 6.54 15.18
CA ASP A 49 -11.03 6.23 15.01
C ASP A 49 -10.28 6.29 16.35
N ASP A 50 -10.64 7.22 17.25
CA ASP A 50 -10.14 7.28 18.62
C ASP A 50 -10.55 6.04 19.43
N GLN A 51 -11.79 5.58 19.30
CA GLN A 51 -12.28 4.36 19.95
C GLN A 51 -11.57 3.10 19.41
N ILE A 52 -11.37 3.01 18.10
CA ILE A 52 -10.62 1.91 17.47
C ILE A 52 -9.19 1.91 17.99
N SER A 53 -8.54 3.07 18.07
CA SER A 53 -7.18 3.20 18.58
C SER A 53 -7.08 2.73 20.04
N LYS A 54 -8.08 3.05 20.86
CA LYS A 54 -8.17 2.57 22.24
C LYS A 54 -8.31 1.05 22.31
N ILE A 55 -9.24 0.47 21.55
CA ILE A 55 -9.45 -0.99 21.51
C ILE A 55 -8.19 -1.72 21.04
N LEU A 56 -7.50 -1.20 20.03
CA LEU A 56 -6.24 -1.79 19.53
C LEU A 56 -5.13 -1.73 20.59
N SER A 57 -5.04 -0.62 21.33
CA SER A 57 -4.09 -0.47 22.43
C SER A 57 -4.38 -1.48 23.55
N ASP A 58 -5.65 -1.60 23.96
CA ASP A 58 -6.08 -2.53 25.00
C ASP A 58 -5.80 -3.99 24.59
N LEU A 59 -6.11 -4.35 23.33
CA LEU A 59 -5.80 -5.66 22.78
C LEU A 59 -4.28 -5.93 22.76
N GLN A 60 -3.48 -4.95 22.36
CA GLN A 60 -2.02 -5.09 22.34
C GLN A 60 -1.46 -5.31 23.76
N ASN A 61 -2.04 -4.67 24.77
CA ASN A 61 -1.66 -4.85 26.18
C ASN A 61 -2.01 -6.26 26.68
N GLU A 62 -3.10 -6.85 26.22
CA GLU A 62 -3.47 -8.24 26.57
C GLU A 62 -2.64 -9.29 25.82
N ILE A 63 -2.34 -9.06 24.53
CA ILE A 63 -1.62 -10.02 23.69
C ILE A 63 -0.11 -10.01 23.98
N SER A 64 0.50 -8.83 24.17
CA SER A 64 1.94 -8.69 24.42
C SER A 64 2.51 -9.66 25.47
N PRO A 65 1.93 -9.81 26.69
CA PRO A 65 2.45 -10.76 27.68
C PRO A 65 2.28 -12.23 27.24
N LEU A 66 1.25 -12.56 26.45
CA LEU A 66 1.08 -13.91 25.91
C LEU A 66 2.14 -14.21 24.85
N ASP A 67 2.42 -13.26 23.96
CA ASP A 67 3.48 -13.38 22.96
C ASP A 67 4.85 -13.56 23.61
N LEU A 68 5.15 -12.81 24.68
CA LEU A 68 6.40 -12.98 25.44
C LEU A 68 6.51 -14.38 26.08
N LYS A 69 5.41 -14.90 26.66
CA LYS A 69 5.38 -16.27 27.19
C LYS A 69 5.60 -17.31 26.09
N ILE A 70 4.96 -17.15 24.94
CA ILE A 70 5.13 -18.03 23.78
C ILE A 70 6.58 -17.99 23.31
N GLN A 71 7.16 -16.80 23.13
CA GLN A 71 8.55 -16.65 22.70
C GLN A 71 9.52 -17.30 23.68
N TYR A 72 9.30 -17.12 24.99
CA TYR A 72 10.12 -17.75 26.02
C TYR A 72 10.08 -19.28 25.91
N ILE A 73 8.89 -19.87 25.81
CA ILE A 73 8.73 -21.33 25.66
C ILE A 73 9.35 -21.83 24.35
N VAL A 74 9.09 -21.16 23.23
CA VAL A 74 9.65 -21.51 21.91
C VAL A 74 11.18 -21.45 21.94
N SER A 75 11.76 -20.47 22.63
CA SER A 75 13.21 -20.35 22.78
C SER A 75 13.81 -21.53 23.55
N GLY A 76 13.14 -22.00 24.62
CA GLY A 76 13.53 -23.19 25.36
C GLY A 76 13.44 -24.47 24.52
N ILE A 77 12.33 -24.65 23.78
CA ILE A 77 12.16 -25.78 22.85
C ILE A 77 13.28 -25.76 21.81
N ARG A 78 13.57 -24.59 21.23
CA ARG A 78 14.62 -24.44 20.23
C ARG A 78 16.00 -24.80 20.78
N PHE A 79 16.33 -24.29 21.96
CA PHE A 79 17.60 -24.56 22.63
C PHE A 79 17.81 -26.05 22.91
N TYR A 80 16.76 -26.77 23.33
CA TYR A 80 16.82 -28.21 23.52
C TYR A 80 17.00 -28.97 22.19
N VAL A 81 16.22 -28.61 21.16
CA VAL A 81 16.32 -29.21 19.82
C VAL A 81 17.71 -29.03 19.21
N ASP A 82 18.34 -27.87 19.40
CA ASP A 82 19.68 -27.59 18.88
C ASP A 82 20.78 -28.40 19.58
N ARG A 83 20.56 -28.84 20.84
CA ARG A 83 21.52 -29.65 21.62
C ARG A 83 21.33 -31.15 21.46
N HIS A 84 20.10 -31.60 21.21
CA HIS A 84 19.74 -33.01 21.06
C HIS A 84 19.09 -33.30 19.70
N PRO A 85 19.74 -32.94 18.57
CA PRO A 85 19.13 -33.14 17.25
C PRO A 85 18.98 -34.63 16.90
N GLU A 86 19.92 -35.48 17.31
CA GLU A 86 19.93 -36.91 16.99
C GLU A 86 18.81 -37.69 17.70
N GLU A 87 18.44 -37.27 18.91
CA GLU A 87 17.36 -37.89 19.70
C GLU A 87 15.98 -37.62 19.08
N LEU A 88 15.78 -36.40 18.56
CA LEU A 88 14.50 -35.97 18.02
C LEU A 88 14.37 -36.22 16.51
N PHE A 89 15.49 -36.24 15.78
CA PHE A 89 15.57 -36.44 14.34
C PHE A 89 16.65 -37.49 14.03
N PRO A 90 16.37 -38.78 14.30
CA PRO A 90 17.34 -39.86 14.06
C PRO A 90 17.67 -40.06 12.58
N ASP A 91 16.76 -39.65 11.68
CA ASP A 91 16.99 -39.68 10.24
C ASP A 91 17.27 -38.26 9.70
N PRO A 92 18.46 -38.01 9.11
CA PRO A 92 18.83 -36.71 8.59
C PRO A 92 17.97 -36.23 7.41
N GLU A 93 17.29 -37.14 6.72
CA GLU A 93 16.39 -36.84 5.60
C GLU A 93 14.97 -36.47 6.07
N TYR A 94 14.51 -37.06 7.18
CA TYR A 94 13.19 -36.81 7.77
C TYR A 94 13.25 -35.86 8.97
N LYS A 95 13.23 -34.56 8.67
CA LYS A 95 13.23 -33.50 9.71
C LYS A 95 11.85 -33.20 10.31
N THR A 96 11.09 -34.24 10.64
CA THR A 96 9.78 -34.15 11.32
C THR A 96 9.73 -35.12 12.50
N CYS A 97 9.43 -34.61 13.69
CA CYS A 97 9.27 -35.37 14.93
C CYS A 97 7.83 -35.20 15.44
N LYS A 98 7.07 -36.29 15.52
CA LYS A 98 5.71 -36.28 16.07
C LYS A 98 5.77 -36.60 17.57
N LEU A 99 5.24 -35.69 18.38
CA LEU A 99 5.08 -35.84 19.82
C LEU A 99 3.60 -36.10 20.13
N THR A 100 3.29 -36.57 21.33
CA THR A 100 1.90 -36.82 21.76
C THR A 100 1.03 -35.56 21.75
N THR A 101 1.64 -34.39 22.00
CA THR A 101 0.95 -33.10 22.09
C THR A 101 1.12 -32.20 20.86
N GLY A 102 1.93 -32.61 19.88
CA GLY A 102 2.23 -31.75 18.73
C GLY A 102 3.26 -32.32 17.77
N THR A 103 3.77 -31.49 16.86
CA THR A 103 4.76 -31.93 15.87
C THR A 103 5.82 -30.85 15.69
N LEU A 104 7.09 -31.25 15.81
CA LEU A 104 8.24 -30.43 15.50
C LEU A 104 8.70 -30.74 14.08
N LYS A 105 8.89 -29.71 13.25
CA LYS A 105 9.37 -29.89 11.87
C LYS A 105 10.34 -28.79 11.49
N PHE A 106 11.42 -29.16 10.82
CA PHE A 106 12.24 -28.19 10.11
C PHE A 106 11.69 -28.00 8.70
N ARG A 107 11.47 -26.75 8.30
CA ARG A 107 11.04 -26.40 6.95
C ARG A 107 12.07 -25.49 6.29
N LYS A 108 12.47 -25.80 5.06
CA LYS A 108 13.20 -24.87 4.21
C LYS A 108 12.20 -23.84 3.64
N VAL A 109 12.44 -22.55 3.88
CA VAL A 109 11.66 -21.46 3.28
C VAL A 109 12.39 -21.01 2.01
N PRO A 110 11.72 -20.91 0.85
CA PRO A 110 12.36 -20.50 -0.40
C PRO A 110 12.75 -19.01 -0.39
N TYR A 111 13.70 -18.64 -1.25
CA TYR A 111 14.15 -17.25 -1.41
C TYR A 111 13.05 -16.34 -1.98
N SER A 112 13.02 -15.06 -1.57
CA SER A 112 12.08 -14.03 -2.08
C SER A 112 12.82 -12.72 -2.40
N VAL A 113 12.45 -12.04 -3.49
CA VAL A 113 13.04 -10.77 -3.95
C VAL A 113 11.97 -9.66 -4.00
N LYS A 114 12.29 -8.47 -3.48
CA LYS A 114 11.44 -7.25 -3.57
C LYS A 114 11.97 -6.33 -4.68
N THR A 115 11.13 -5.92 -5.64
CA THR A 115 11.53 -5.07 -6.78
C THR A 115 11.09 -3.61 -6.60
N LYS A 116 12.04 -2.69 -6.36
CA LYS A 116 11.93 -1.26 -6.69
C LYS A 116 12.75 -1.03 -7.96
N GLY A 117 12.16 -0.45 -9.02
CA GLY A 117 12.84 -0.20 -10.30
C GLY A 117 13.97 0.83 -10.17
N SER A 118 15.16 0.37 -9.77
CA SER A 118 16.36 1.20 -9.60
C SER A 118 16.98 1.56 -10.96
N VAL A 119 17.77 2.65 -11.02
CA VAL A 119 18.69 2.95 -12.12
C VAL A 119 19.47 1.70 -12.57
N LYS A 120 19.87 0.85 -11.61
CA LYS A 120 20.53 -0.44 -11.86
C LYS A 120 19.71 -1.43 -12.68
N PHE A 121 18.38 -1.41 -12.56
CA PHE A 121 17.49 -2.25 -13.35
C PHE A 121 17.46 -1.81 -14.82
N TYR A 122 17.44 -0.50 -15.06
CA TYR A 122 17.51 0.06 -16.41
C TYR A 122 18.87 -0.17 -17.05
N GLU A 123 19.95 0.04 -16.30
CA GLU A 123 21.31 -0.32 -16.73
C GLU A 123 21.37 -1.80 -17.13
N LYS A 124 20.83 -2.70 -16.30
CA LYS A 124 20.78 -4.13 -16.61
C LYS A 124 20.02 -4.42 -17.90
N ILE A 125 18.85 -3.80 -18.13
CA ILE A 125 18.10 -3.96 -19.38
C ILE A 125 18.93 -3.48 -20.57
N LEU A 126 19.58 -2.32 -20.46
CA LEU A 126 20.40 -1.75 -21.54
C LEU A 126 21.65 -2.58 -21.82
N THR A 127 22.31 -3.13 -20.79
CA THR A 127 23.46 -4.03 -20.92
C THR A 127 23.04 -5.35 -21.56
N GLN A 128 21.94 -5.96 -21.12
CA GLN A 128 21.44 -7.23 -21.67
C GLN A 128 21.09 -7.17 -23.15
N ASN A 129 20.81 -5.98 -23.68
CA ASN A 129 20.46 -5.78 -25.09
C ASN A 129 21.60 -5.11 -25.89
N ASP A 130 22.81 -4.97 -25.34
CA ASP A 130 23.96 -4.28 -25.96
C ASP A 130 23.65 -2.84 -26.44
N LEU A 131 22.75 -2.15 -25.73
CA LEU A 131 22.29 -0.79 -26.07
C LEU A 131 22.90 0.30 -25.19
N LEU A 132 23.59 -0.07 -24.11
CA LEU A 132 24.11 0.88 -23.12
C LEU A 132 25.10 1.89 -23.73
N GLU A 133 26.09 1.42 -24.48
CA GLU A 133 27.11 2.30 -25.09
C GLU A 133 26.52 3.22 -26.17
N LYS A 134 25.61 2.68 -26.99
CA LYS A 134 24.92 3.45 -28.04
C LYS A 134 24.04 4.53 -27.43
N PHE A 135 23.32 4.20 -26.35
CA PHE A 135 22.48 5.14 -25.62
C PHE A 135 23.33 6.26 -25.00
N ASN A 136 24.40 5.91 -24.28
CA ASN A 136 25.31 6.91 -23.68
C ASN A 136 25.90 7.87 -24.72
N ARG A 137 26.32 7.36 -25.89
CA ARG A 137 26.86 8.19 -26.97
C ARG A 137 25.85 9.22 -27.49
N ILE A 138 24.57 8.84 -27.58
CA ILE A 138 23.50 9.73 -28.03
C ILE A 138 23.19 10.76 -26.93
N VAL A 139 23.08 10.32 -25.68
CA VAL A 139 22.86 11.21 -24.53
C VAL A 139 23.96 12.26 -24.42
N SER A 140 25.24 11.89 -24.60
CA SER A 140 26.35 12.85 -24.57
C SER A 140 26.25 13.92 -25.67
N LYS A 141 25.84 13.54 -26.89
CA LYS A 141 25.66 14.51 -27.98
C LYS A 141 24.48 15.46 -27.74
N LEU A 142 23.39 14.95 -27.16
CA LEU A 142 22.20 15.74 -26.85
C LEU A 142 22.41 16.67 -25.64
N ASN A 143 23.13 16.20 -24.63
CA ASN A 143 23.54 17.04 -23.50
C ASN A 143 24.46 18.18 -23.96
N GLY A 144 25.30 17.96 -24.98
CA GLY A 144 26.15 19.01 -25.58
C GLY A 144 25.38 20.16 -26.24
N VAL A 145 24.08 19.97 -26.51
CA VAL A 145 23.16 21.02 -26.97
C VAL A 145 22.06 21.30 -25.92
N TYR A 146 22.36 21.03 -24.64
CA TYR A 146 21.52 21.30 -23.47
C TYR A 146 20.19 20.55 -23.42
N LEU A 147 20.06 19.41 -24.12
CA LEU A 147 18.87 18.56 -24.10
C LEU A 147 19.05 17.35 -23.17
N ARG A 148 18.15 17.19 -22.19
CA ARG A 148 18.17 16.07 -21.22
C ARG A 148 17.32 14.90 -21.71
N VAL A 149 17.88 13.68 -21.62
CA VAL A 149 17.18 12.44 -21.97
C VAL A 149 16.72 11.72 -20.70
N ARG A 150 15.43 11.34 -20.65
CA ARG A 150 14.83 10.54 -19.56
C ARG A 150 14.31 9.23 -20.15
N LEU A 151 14.69 8.11 -19.54
CA LEU A 151 14.20 6.78 -19.94
C LEU A 151 12.95 6.43 -19.16
N GLU A 152 11.89 6.14 -19.89
CA GLU A 152 10.64 5.64 -19.34
C GLU A 152 10.21 4.40 -20.14
N LEU A 153 9.47 3.51 -19.48
CA LEU A 153 8.88 2.36 -20.15
C LEU A 153 7.74 2.85 -21.05
N ASN A 154 7.84 2.56 -22.35
CA ASN A 154 6.79 2.90 -23.30
C ASN A 154 5.58 1.99 -23.09
N LYS A 155 4.59 2.50 -22.33
CA LYS A 155 3.37 1.78 -21.95
C LYS A 155 2.52 1.40 -23.16
N GLU A 156 2.47 2.22 -24.21
CA GLU A 156 1.70 1.94 -25.43
C GLU A 156 2.27 0.74 -26.19
N ARG A 157 3.60 0.65 -26.30
CA ARG A 157 4.25 -0.53 -26.90
C ARG A 157 4.07 -1.78 -26.04
N ILE A 158 4.11 -1.64 -24.72
CA ILE A 158 3.81 -2.74 -23.79
C ILE A 158 2.36 -3.21 -23.97
N LEU A 159 1.42 -2.29 -24.16
CA LEU A 159 0.01 -2.60 -24.44
C LEU A 159 -0.19 -3.24 -25.82
N SER A 160 0.63 -2.90 -26.83
CA SER A 160 0.54 -3.47 -28.18
C SER A 160 1.12 -4.90 -28.32
N GLU A 161 2.16 -5.25 -27.54
CA GLU A 161 2.74 -6.60 -27.50
C GLU A 161 2.89 -7.10 -26.04
N PRO A 162 1.77 -7.35 -25.35
CA PRO A 162 1.75 -7.60 -23.92
C PRO A 162 2.53 -8.87 -23.52
N THR A 163 2.48 -9.94 -24.33
CA THR A 163 3.19 -11.21 -24.06
C THR A 163 4.71 -11.08 -24.10
N LYS A 164 5.26 -10.31 -25.06
CA LYS A 164 6.70 -10.07 -25.16
C LYS A 164 7.21 -9.13 -24.08
N ALA A 165 6.42 -8.12 -23.71
CA ALA A 165 6.75 -7.20 -22.62
C ALA A 165 6.78 -7.91 -21.25
N ILE A 166 5.86 -8.85 -21.02
CA ILE A 166 5.85 -9.68 -19.81
C ILE A 166 7.09 -10.60 -19.75
N GLN A 167 7.46 -11.25 -20.85
CA GLN A 167 8.64 -12.14 -20.89
C GLN A 167 9.98 -11.41 -20.80
N LYS A 168 10.10 -10.21 -21.38
CA LYS A 168 11.35 -9.44 -21.38
C LYS A 168 11.49 -8.48 -20.19
N ILE A 169 10.40 -7.94 -19.65
CA ILE A 169 10.44 -6.79 -18.72
C ILE A 169 9.50 -6.94 -17.51
N GLY A 170 8.44 -7.76 -17.57
CA GLY A 170 7.63 -8.18 -16.42
C GLY A 170 6.68 -7.10 -15.84
N ILE A 171 5.76 -6.55 -16.63
CA ILE A 171 4.89 -5.41 -16.26
C ILE A 171 3.39 -5.81 -16.27
N GLN A 172 2.56 -5.19 -15.41
CA GLN A 172 1.09 -5.39 -15.29
C GLN A 172 0.30 -4.11 -15.72
N LEU A 173 -0.90 -4.23 -16.31
CA LEU A 173 -1.67 -3.14 -16.97
C LEU A 173 -3.12 -2.99 -16.44
N ASN A 174 -3.69 -1.77 -16.47
CA ASN A 174 -5.04 -1.37 -16.00
C ASN A 174 -5.76 -0.41 -17.02
N GLU A 175 -7.10 -0.30 -17.03
CA GLU A 175 -7.96 0.39 -18.04
C GLU A 175 -8.42 1.86 -17.67
N GLU A 176 -8.91 2.69 -18.62
CA GLU A 176 -9.02 4.20 -18.59
C GLU A 176 -10.43 4.85 -18.29
N SER A 177 -10.51 6.04 -17.60
CA SER A 177 -11.76 6.86 -17.35
C SER A 177 -11.56 8.34 -16.84
N GLU A 178 -12.50 9.30 -17.11
CA GLU A 178 -12.49 10.76 -16.70
C GLU A 178 -13.34 11.12 -15.45
N ARG A 179 -12.98 12.19 -14.66
CA ARG A 179 -13.61 12.56 -13.35
C ARG A 179 -13.64 14.07 -13.00
N LEU A 180 -14.72 14.56 -12.34
CA LEU A 180 -14.92 15.93 -11.79
C LEU A 180 -14.59 16.02 -10.28
N TYR A 181 -13.98 17.13 -9.82
CA TYR A 181 -13.56 17.36 -8.41
C TYR A 181 -14.12 18.67 -7.82
N ILE A 182 -14.61 18.64 -6.57
CA ILE A 182 -15.17 19.79 -5.83
C ILE A 182 -14.52 19.85 -4.43
N VAL A 183 -14.00 21.01 -4.01
CA VAL A 183 -13.31 21.21 -2.71
C VAL A 183 -13.91 22.42 -1.98
N PRO A 184 -14.62 22.23 -0.85
CA PRO A 184 -15.10 23.33 -0.01
C PRO A 184 -13.96 24.05 0.73
N SER A 185 -14.15 25.34 1.06
CA SER A 185 -13.17 26.15 1.81
C SER A 185 -13.08 25.73 3.29
N GLU A 186 -11.87 25.38 3.74
CA GLU A 186 -11.57 25.07 5.15
C GLU A 186 -10.85 26.28 5.80
N THR A 187 -11.16 26.58 7.05
CA THR A 187 -10.49 27.68 7.79
C THR A 187 -9.17 27.14 8.31
N GLU A 188 -8.06 27.51 7.68
CA GLU A 188 -6.72 27.29 8.24
C GLU A 188 -6.54 28.28 9.39
N LEU A 189 -6.55 27.78 10.63
CA LEU A 189 -6.15 28.56 11.79
C LEU A 189 -4.62 28.64 11.79
N GLU A 190 -4.07 29.77 11.37
CA GLU A 190 -2.67 30.11 11.61
C GLU A 190 -2.53 30.49 13.09
N ILE A 191 -1.84 29.65 13.87
CA ILE A 191 -1.51 29.93 15.27
C ILE A 191 -0.07 30.46 15.29
N GLU A 192 0.08 31.74 15.64
CA GLU A 192 1.38 32.36 15.86
C GLU A 192 1.87 32.00 17.27
N VAL A 193 3.04 31.36 17.37
CA VAL A 193 3.66 31.00 18.66
C VAL A 193 4.52 32.18 19.11
N ALA A 194 4.13 32.89 20.17
CA ALA A 194 5.03 33.80 20.85
C ALA A 194 6.04 32.97 21.67
N GLU A 195 7.33 33.16 21.42
CA GLU A 195 8.41 32.63 22.26
C GLU A 195 8.41 33.37 23.60
N ASP A 196 7.71 32.83 24.60
CA ASP A 196 7.97 33.22 25.98
C ASP A 196 9.23 32.51 26.47
N VAL A 197 10.31 33.27 26.43
CA VAL A 197 11.55 33.06 27.17
C VAL A 197 11.22 32.88 28.65
N ILE A 198 11.59 31.73 29.23
CA ILE A 198 12.36 31.53 30.48
C ILE A 198 12.71 30.05 30.62
#